data_AF-A0A933SD68-F1
#
_entry.id   AF-A0A933SD68-F1
#
_cell.length_a   1.000
_cell.length_b   1.000
_cell.length_c   1.000
_cell.angle_alpha   90.00
_cell.angle_beta   90.00
_cell.angle_gamma   90.00
#
_symmetry.space_group_name_H-M   'P 1'
#
loop_
_entity.id
_entity.type
_entity.pdbx_description
1 polymer ?
#
loop_
_entity_poly.entity_id
_entity_poly.type
_entity_poly.pdbx_seq_one_letter_code
_entity_poly.pdbx_strand_id
1 'polypeptide(L)'
;MTDRPDETGEKRTTKRAGSDSGAGEKSLREGTQRARRAETGEDGRKGESAERAHIASALKSNAEFQRRTQGEAVPTRLDAAADARAAERNLGRAAEAHGDRSEFQRQWQRAGEAARREADAREYEWVGRGVRHEKVSGVDRTEYAGTWDSQKHHKYTRESIDASLRSLPEVRRRLDAGSTPDDLRRLHASADPRERQLARTFDSYYGQDAITIERDAQGRTRVLNGRHRLDSADQMGIDDLPMHVVEQVRRESGRS
;
A
#
# COMPACT_ATOMS: atom_id res chain seq x y z
N MET A 1 70.04 23.26 -0.69
CA MET A 1 70.92 22.44 -1.54
C MET A 1 70.74 21.00 -1.13
N THR A 2 70.73 20.09 -2.11
CA THR A 2 70.41 18.65 -2.10
C THR A 2 68.93 18.31 -1.86
N ASP A 3 68.27 17.44 -2.62
CA ASP A 3 68.33 17.05 -4.03
C ASP A 3 67.03 16.27 -4.27
N ARG A 4 66.38 16.51 -5.41
CA ARG A 4 65.21 15.72 -5.86
C ARG A 4 65.70 14.44 -6.54
N PRO A 5 64.93 13.35 -6.46
CA PRO A 5 64.81 12.43 -7.59
C PRO A 5 63.40 12.46 -8.19
N ASP A 6 63.41 12.73 -9.51
CA ASP A 6 62.45 12.26 -10.50
C ASP A 6 62.40 10.71 -10.53
N GLU A 7 61.24 10.15 -10.89
CA GLU A 7 61.09 8.91 -11.70
C GLU A 7 59.58 8.65 -11.91
N THR A 8 58.99 9.13 -13.01
CA THR A 8 58.72 8.39 -14.28
C THR A 8 57.96 7.07 -14.16
N GLY A 9 56.63 7.17 -14.30
CA GLY A 9 55.81 6.50 -15.33
C GLY A 9 55.88 4.98 -15.55
N GLU A 10 54.73 4.32 -15.44
CA GLU A 10 54.43 3.16 -16.29
C GLU A 10 52.92 3.09 -16.62
N LYS A 11 52.59 3.36 -17.89
CA LYS A 11 51.26 3.16 -18.48
C LYS A 11 51.20 1.73 -19.02
N ARG A 12 50.37 0.86 -18.44
CA ARG A 12 50.03 -0.43 -19.05
C ARG A 12 48.70 -0.35 -19.79
N THR A 13 48.80 -0.19 -21.10
CA THR A 13 47.74 -0.48 -22.07
C THR A 13 47.90 -1.90 -22.57
N THR A 14 46.92 -2.78 -22.33
CA THR A 14 46.82 -4.07 -23.02
C THR A 14 45.63 -4.05 -23.97
N LYS A 15 45.97 -4.03 -25.26
CA LYS A 15 45.11 -4.20 -26.43
C LYS A 15 45.57 -5.48 -27.13
N ARG A 16 44.70 -6.47 -27.30
CA ARG A 16 44.72 -7.54 -28.32
C ARG A 16 43.36 -8.27 -28.23
N ALA A 17 42.47 -8.17 -29.21
CA ALA A 17 42.49 -8.68 -30.58
C ALA A 17 41.94 -10.11 -30.68
N GLY A 18 40.68 -10.21 -31.14
CA GLY A 18 40.33 -10.87 -32.40
C GLY A 18 40.04 -12.37 -32.39
N SER A 19 39.11 -12.71 -33.32
CA SER A 19 38.76 -14.05 -33.86
C SER A 19 38.01 -15.00 -32.89
N ASP A 20 37.01 -15.77 -33.29
CA ASP A 20 36.60 -16.17 -34.63
C ASP A 20 35.13 -16.63 -34.63
N SER A 21 34.49 -16.40 -35.76
CA SER A 21 33.21 -16.91 -36.22
C SER A 21 33.22 -18.43 -36.37
N GLY A 22 32.21 -19.12 -35.81
CA GLY A 22 32.03 -20.56 -35.97
C GLY A 22 30.55 -20.92 -35.99
N ALA A 23 30.09 -21.26 -37.18
CA ALA A 23 28.76 -21.75 -37.53
C ALA A 23 28.16 -22.77 -36.54
N GLY A 24 26.85 -22.67 -36.31
CA GLY A 24 26.06 -23.81 -35.88
C GLY A 24 24.83 -23.46 -35.05
N GLU A 25 23.76 -22.94 -35.67
CA GLU A 25 22.39 -23.06 -35.12
C GLU A 25 21.31 -22.71 -36.16
N LYS A 26 21.38 -23.40 -37.30
CA LYS A 26 20.28 -23.55 -38.26
C LYS A 26 19.82 -25.00 -38.25
N SER A 27 19.18 -25.45 -37.17
CA SER A 27 18.33 -26.65 -37.15
C SER A 27 17.78 -26.82 -35.73
N LEU A 28 16.60 -26.24 -35.46
CA LEU A 28 15.73 -26.56 -34.30
C LEU A 28 14.49 -25.65 -34.24
N ARG A 29 14.32 -24.71 -35.18
CA ARG A 29 13.06 -23.96 -35.38
C ARG A 29 12.21 -24.57 -36.49
N GLU A 30 11.80 -25.82 -36.34
CA GLU A 30 10.71 -26.39 -37.18
C GLU A 30 9.95 -27.56 -36.52
N GLY A 31 10.22 -27.87 -35.24
CA GLY A 31 9.64 -29.02 -34.53
C GLY A 31 8.49 -28.73 -33.56
N THR A 32 8.14 -27.47 -33.27
CA THR A 32 7.20 -27.13 -32.17
C THR A 32 5.92 -26.41 -32.60
N GLN A 33 5.65 -26.30 -33.90
CA GLN A 33 4.41 -25.69 -34.42
C GLN A 33 3.27 -26.68 -34.75
N ARG A 34 3.39 -27.97 -34.40
CA ARG A 34 2.32 -28.98 -34.63
C ARG A 34 1.68 -29.59 -33.37
N ALA A 35 1.89 -29.00 -32.19
CA ALA A 35 1.27 -29.46 -30.95
C ALA A 35 0.51 -28.35 -30.17
N ARG A 36 -0.02 -27.33 -30.87
CA ARG A 36 -0.87 -26.26 -30.26
C ARG A 36 -2.15 -25.97 -31.05
N ARG A 37 -2.71 -26.99 -31.71
CA ARG A 37 -3.93 -26.87 -32.51
C ARG A 37 -4.86 -28.06 -32.27
N ALA A 38 -5.19 -28.33 -31.01
CA ALA A 38 -6.18 -29.36 -30.66
C ALA A 38 -6.87 -29.19 -29.29
N GLU A 39 -6.76 -28.04 -28.58
CA GLU A 39 -7.43 -27.85 -27.28
C GLU A 39 -7.96 -26.41 -27.11
N THR A 40 -8.73 -25.92 -28.09
CA THR A 40 -9.62 -24.78 -27.86
C THR A 40 -11.04 -25.21 -28.22
N GLY A 41 -11.56 -26.13 -27.41
CA GLY A 41 -12.97 -26.50 -27.34
C GLY A 41 -13.64 -25.71 -26.22
N GLU A 42 -14.36 -24.65 -26.60
CA GLU A 42 -15.79 -24.54 -26.31
C GLU A 42 -16.34 -24.85 -24.89
N ASP A 43 -15.72 -24.38 -23.80
CA ASP A 43 -16.38 -24.43 -22.47
C ASP A 43 -16.33 -23.15 -21.61
N GLY A 44 -15.77 -22.05 -22.14
CA GLY A 44 -15.56 -20.81 -21.36
C GLY A 44 -16.75 -19.84 -21.24
N ARG A 45 -17.85 -20.02 -22.00
CA ARG A 45 -18.92 -18.99 -22.09
C ARG A 45 -20.10 -19.16 -21.13
N LYS A 46 -20.18 -20.25 -20.36
CA LYS A 46 -21.27 -20.45 -19.38
C LYS A 46 -20.98 -19.85 -17.99
N GLY A 47 -19.71 -19.61 -17.65
CA GLY A 47 -19.31 -19.03 -16.36
C GLY A 47 -19.55 -17.52 -16.24
N GLU A 48 -19.16 -16.74 -17.26
CA GLU A 48 -19.29 -15.26 -17.22
C GLU A 48 -20.74 -14.76 -17.22
N SER A 49 -21.69 -15.55 -17.71
CA SER A 49 -23.12 -15.19 -17.72
C SER A 49 -23.75 -15.28 -16.32
N ALA A 50 -23.40 -16.31 -15.53
CA ALA A 50 -23.91 -16.49 -14.18
C ALA A 50 -23.34 -15.45 -13.20
N GLU A 51 -22.06 -15.11 -13.33
CA GLU A 51 -21.41 -14.11 -12.47
C GLU A 51 -21.95 -12.70 -12.73
N ARG A 52 -22.22 -12.36 -14.01
CA ARG A 52 -22.89 -11.10 -14.38
C ARG A 52 -24.34 -11.03 -13.87
N ALA A 53 -25.07 -12.14 -13.84
CA ALA A 53 -26.42 -12.19 -13.29
C ALA A 53 -26.44 -11.99 -11.75
N HIS A 54 -25.44 -12.52 -11.03
CA HIS A 54 -25.29 -12.30 -9.59
C HIS A 54 -24.92 -10.85 -9.25
N ILE A 55 -24.01 -10.22 -10.00
CA ILE A 55 -23.66 -8.81 -9.81
C ILE A 55 -24.84 -7.89 -10.13
N ALA A 56 -25.61 -8.18 -11.18
CA ALA A 56 -26.82 -7.41 -11.51
C ALA A 56 -27.91 -7.53 -10.44
N SER A 57 -28.08 -8.72 -9.83
CA SER A 57 -29.02 -8.94 -8.73
C SER A 57 -28.61 -8.21 -7.44
N ALA A 58 -27.31 -8.18 -7.12
CA ALA A 58 -26.77 -7.44 -5.99
C ALA A 58 -26.93 -5.92 -6.16
N LEU A 59 -26.69 -5.39 -7.36
CA LEU A 59 -26.88 -3.96 -7.67
C LEU A 59 -28.36 -3.55 -7.64
N LYS A 60 -29.27 -4.43 -8.08
CA LYS A 60 -30.72 -4.18 -8.00
C LYS A 60 -31.21 -4.16 -6.55
N SER A 61 -30.72 -5.08 -5.71
CA SER A 61 -31.03 -5.11 -4.27
C SER A 61 -30.49 -3.87 -3.55
N ASN A 62 -29.30 -3.38 -3.94
CA ASN A 62 -28.73 -2.16 -3.38
C ASN A 62 -29.52 -0.89 -3.80
N ALA A 63 -29.99 -0.83 -5.04
CA ALA A 63 -30.81 0.28 -5.53
C ALA A 63 -32.24 0.29 -4.94
N GLU A 64 -32.80 -0.86 -4.57
CA GLU A 64 -34.06 -0.95 -3.81
C GLU A 64 -33.88 -0.58 -2.33
N PHE A 65 -32.73 -0.94 -1.75
CA PHE A 65 -32.36 -0.52 -0.39
C PHE A 65 -32.15 1.01 -0.29
N GLN A 66 -31.49 1.62 -1.28
CA GLN A 66 -31.33 3.08 -1.32
C GLN A 66 -32.66 3.82 -1.56
N ARG A 67 -33.60 3.22 -2.31
CA ARG A 67 -34.95 3.79 -2.48
C ARG A 67 -35.82 3.70 -1.21
N ARG A 68 -35.66 2.65 -0.39
CA ARG A 68 -36.33 2.55 0.91
C ARG A 68 -35.78 3.52 1.94
N THR A 69 -34.47 3.75 1.94
CA THR A 69 -33.80 4.59 2.95
C THR A 69 -33.93 6.09 2.69
N GLN A 70 -34.35 6.52 1.50
CA GLN A 70 -34.57 7.94 1.18
C GLN A 70 -35.97 8.48 1.55
N GLY A 71 -36.84 7.68 2.18
CA GLY A 71 -38.21 8.10 2.52
C GLY A 71 -38.77 7.68 3.89
N GLU A 72 -38.05 6.87 4.69
CA GLU A 72 -38.54 6.43 6.00
C GLU A 72 -37.66 6.94 7.14
N ALA A 73 -38.32 7.33 8.23
CA ALA A 73 -37.72 7.83 9.45
C ALA A 73 -36.62 6.89 9.95
N VAL A 74 -35.49 7.46 10.36
CA VAL A 74 -34.38 6.74 10.97
C VAL A 74 -34.95 5.92 12.15
N PRO A 75 -34.86 4.58 12.12
CA PRO A 75 -35.41 3.76 13.19
C PRO A 75 -34.71 4.14 14.49
N THR A 76 -35.50 4.37 15.53
CA THR A 76 -34.96 4.71 16.84
C THR A 76 -34.22 3.48 17.40
N ARG A 77 -33.30 3.69 18.37
CA ARG A 77 -32.54 2.58 18.99
C ARG A 77 -33.42 1.44 19.53
N LEU A 78 -34.68 1.71 19.85
CA LEU A 78 -35.66 0.72 20.31
C LEU A 78 -36.18 -0.17 19.18
N ASP A 79 -36.32 0.36 17.97
CA ASP A 79 -36.82 -0.39 16.80
C ASP A 79 -35.76 -1.38 16.31
N ALA A 80 -34.48 -0.98 16.30
CA ALA A 80 -33.38 -1.87 15.94
C ALA A 80 -33.25 -3.09 16.87
N ALA A 81 -33.58 -2.94 18.16
CA ALA A 81 -33.55 -4.04 19.12
C ALA A 81 -34.73 -5.02 18.96
N ALA A 82 -35.92 -4.50 18.59
CA ALA A 82 -37.08 -5.33 18.27
C ALA A 82 -36.87 -6.10 16.96
N ASP A 83 -36.29 -5.45 15.94
CA ASP A 83 -35.93 -6.06 14.66
C ASP A 83 -34.86 -7.14 14.82
N ALA A 84 -33.85 -6.91 15.66
CA ALA A 84 -32.85 -7.93 15.99
C ALA A 84 -33.47 -9.19 16.61
N ARG A 85 -34.43 -9.04 17.54
CA ARG A 85 -35.14 -10.18 18.16
C ARG A 85 -36.09 -10.88 17.20
N ALA A 86 -36.72 -10.15 16.28
CA ALA A 86 -37.55 -10.73 15.23
C ALA A 86 -36.71 -11.51 14.21
N ALA A 87 -35.55 -10.97 13.82
CA ALA A 87 -34.57 -11.65 12.99
C ALA A 87 -34.06 -12.93 13.67
N GLU A 88 -33.69 -12.89 14.95
CA GLU A 88 -33.27 -14.06 15.74
C GLU A 88 -34.33 -15.18 15.75
N ARG A 89 -35.62 -14.83 15.89
CA ARG A 89 -36.72 -15.81 15.88
C ARG A 89 -36.96 -16.45 14.51
N ASN A 90 -36.93 -15.66 13.45
CA ASN A 90 -37.08 -16.18 12.08
C ASN A 90 -35.87 -17.04 11.67
N LEU A 91 -34.68 -16.69 12.17
CA LEU A 91 -33.44 -17.41 11.95
C LEU A 91 -33.36 -18.74 12.72
N GLY A 92 -33.87 -18.78 13.96
CA GLY A 92 -33.96 -20.04 14.73
C GLY A 92 -34.77 -21.11 14.01
N ARG A 93 -35.85 -20.72 13.31
CA ARG A 93 -36.66 -21.64 12.49
C ARG A 93 -35.95 -22.10 11.22
N ALA A 94 -35.10 -21.26 10.62
CA ALA A 94 -34.31 -21.62 9.44
C ALA A 94 -33.18 -22.62 9.77
N ALA A 95 -32.58 -22.50 10.96
CA ALA A 95 -31.52 -23.40 11.42
C ALA A 95 -32.03 -24.84 11.66
N GLU A 96 -33.27 -25.01 12.13
CA GLU A 96 -33.90 -26.32 12.30
C GLU A 96 -34.14 -27.03 10.95
N ALA A 97 -34.35 -26.26 9.88
CA ALA A 97 -34.60 -26.80 8.54
C ALA A 97 -33.33 -27.27 7.80
N HIS A 98 -32.15 -26.75 8.15
CA HIS A 98 -30.92 -26.95 7.37
C HIS A 98 -29.98 -28.06 7.87
N GLY A 99 -30.32 -28.78 8.94
CA GLY A 99 -29.60 -30.00 9.38
C GLY A 99 -28.19 -29.80 9.95
N ASP A 100 -27.47 -28.74 9.58
CA ASP A 100 -26.16 -28.38 10.12
C ASP A 100 -26.21 -27.08 10.94
N ARG A 101 -26.53 -27.25 12.23
CA ARG A 101 -26.55 -26.17 13.23
C ARG A 101 -25.20 -25.44 13.36
N SER A 102 -24.08 -26.10 13.01
CA SER A 102 -22.74 -25.56 13.13
C SER A 102 -22.40 -24.55 12.02
N GLU A 103 -22.81 -24.82 10.79
CA GLU A 103 -22.61 -23.93 9.65
C GLU A 103 -23.41 -22.64 9.83
N PHE A 104 -24.67 -22.79 10.26
CA PHE A 104 -25.53 -21.67 10.58
C PHE A 104 -24.96 -20.77 11.69
N GLN A 105 -24.42 -21.36 12.76
CA GLN A 105 -23.79 -20.60 13.84
C GLN A 105 -22.56 -19.81 13.36
N ARG A 106 -21.73 -20.41 12.49
CA ARG A 106 -20.60 -19.71 11.86
C ARG A 106 -21.07 -18.55 10.98
N GLN A 107 -22.12 -18.75 10.18
CA GLN A 107 -22.67 -17.70 9.33
C GLN A 107 -23.25 -16.55 10.16
N TRP A 108 -23.94 -16.84 11.26
CA TRP A 108 -24.47 -15.84 12.18
C TRP A 108 -23.36 -15.03 12.87
N GLN A 109 -22.31 -15.70 13.36
CA GLN A 109 -21.14 -15.02 13.92
C GLN A 109 -20.51 -14.08 12.89
N ARG A 110 -20.31 -14.52 11.65
CA ARG A 110 -19.80 -13.67 10.56
C ARG A 110 -20.71 -12.49 10.26
N ALA A 111 -22.02 -12.69 10.23
CA ALA A 111 -22.99 -11.62 9.99
C ALA A 111 -23.02 -10.60 11.13
N GLY A 112 -22.99 -11.06 12.39
CA GLY A 112 -22.93 -10.20 13.57
C GLY A 112 -21.61 -9.42 13.66
N GLU A 113 -20.49 -10.01 13.27
CA GLU A 113 -19.22 -9.30 13.13
C GLU A 113 -19.24 -8.27 12.00
N ALA A 114 -19.82 -8.61 10.84
CA ALA A 114 -19.95 -7.69 9.72
C ALA A 114 -20.83 -6.48 10.08
N ALA A 115 -21.97 -6.70 10.75
CA ALA A 115 -22.86 -5.64 11.21
C ALA A 115 -22.18 -4.74 12.25
N ARG A 116 -21.39 -5.29 13.17
CA ARG A 116 -20.58 -4.49 14.11
C ARG A 116 -19.52 -3.66 13.38
N ARG A 117 -18.78 -4.24 12.44
CA ARG A 117 -17.81 -3.49 11.62
C ARG A 117 -18.49 -2.37 10.84
N GLU A 118 -19.69 -2.59 10.32
CA GLU A 118 -20.44 -1.57 9.61
C GLU A 118 -20.95 -0.46 10.55
N ALA A 119 -21.45 -0.82 11.74
CA ALA A 119 -21.85 0.15 12.76
C ALA A 119 -20.66 1.01 13.22
N ASP A 120 -19.51 0.38 13.50
CA ASP A 120 -18.26 1.07 13.82
C ASP A 120 -17.84 1.97 12.64
N ALA A 121 -17.89 1.50 11.40
CA ALA A 121 -17.56 2.31 10.22
C ALA A 121 -18.48 3.53 10.03
N ARG A 122 -19.70 3.51 10.58
CA ARG A 122 -20.61 4.68 10.58
C ARG A 122 -20.26 5.68 11.68
N GLU A 123 -19.74 5.19 12.81
CA GLU A 123 -19.37 6.00 13.98
C GLU A 123 -18.00 6.66 13.83
N TYR A 124 -17.09 6.08 13.05
CA TYR A 124 -15.74 6.60 12.86
C TYR A 124 -15.51 7.12 11.44
N GLU A 125 -14.62 8.10 11.30
CA GLU A 125 -14.12 8.58 10.01
C GLU A 125 -12.60 8.71 10.02
N TRP A 126 -11.98 8.54 8.86
CA TRP A 126 -10.54 8.69 8.68
C TRP A 126 -10.22 10.13 8.28
N VAL A 127 -9.43 10.81 9.10
CA VAL A 127 -9.04 12.22 8.92
C VAL A 127 -7.54 12.32 8.69
N GLY A 128 -7.15 12.93 7.57
CA GLY A 128 -5.76 13.26 7.29
C GLY A 128 -5.26 14.37 8.22
N ARG A 129 -4.16 14.12 8.92
CA ARG A 129 -3.49 15.08 9.82
C ARG A 129 -2.28 15.77 9.19
N GLY A 130 -2.03 15.51 7.91
CA GLY A 130 -0.86 16.01 7.20
C GLY A 130 0.43 15.30 7.62
N VAL A 131 1.57 15.93 7.33
CA VAL A 131 2.90 15.40 7.67
C VAL A 131 3.21 15.73 9.13
N ARG A 132 3.57 14.70 9.91
CA ARG A 132 4.05 14.81 11.29
C ARG A 132 5.34 14.02 11.47
N HIS A 133 6.18 14.47 12.39
CA HIS A 133 7.34 13.71 12.83
C HIS A 133 6.89 12.62 13.81
N GLU A 134 6.90 11.37 13.35
CA GLU A 134 6.48 10.21 14.13
C GLU A 134 7.70 9.38 14.52
N LYS A 135 7.66 8.80 15.72
CA LYS A 135 8.74 7.94 16.21
C LYS A 135 8.79 6.66 15.39
N VAL A 136 9.97 6.33 14.85
CA VAL A 136 10.18 5.10 14.07
C VAL A 136 9.92 3.87 14.94
N SER A 137 10.30 3.92 16.22
CA SER A 137 10.05 2.84 17.19
C SER A 137 8.58 2.67 17.60
N GLY A 138 7.74 3.68 17.38
CA GLY A 138 6.30 3.64 17.70
C GLY A 138 5.44 2.99 16.61
N VAL A 139 6.03 2.66 15.47
CA VAL A 139 5.35 2.00 14.36
C VAL A 139 5.49 0.49 14.49
N ASP A 140 4.38 -0.24 14.42
CA ASP A 140 4.42 -1.71 14.39
C ASP A 140 5.05 -2.19 13.08
N ARG A 141 6.09 -3.01 13.20
CA ARG A 141 6.86 -3.55 12.08
C ARG A 141 6.80 -5.07 12.00
N THR A 142 6.05 -5.72 12.89
CA THR A 142 5.97 -7.19 12.97
C THR A 142 5.57 -7.83 11.64
N GLU A 143 4.72 -7.18 10.85
CA GLU A 143 4.28 -7.66 9.54
C GLU A 143 5.38 -7.69 8.46
N TYR A 144 6.49 -6.96 8.62
CA TYR A 144 7.49 -6.78 7.55
C TYR A 144 8.95 -6.74 8.01
N ALA A 145 9.22 -6.85 9.31
CA ALA A 145 10.56 -6.91 9.86
C ALA A 145 11.39 -8.02 9.20
N GLY A 146 12.58 -7.69 8.72
CA GLY A 146 13.50 -8.65 8.09
C GLY A 146 13.16 -9.06 6.66
N THR A 147 12.06 -8.56 6.07
CA THR A 147 11.70 -8.83 4.66
C THR A 147 12.16 -7.72 3.72
N TRP A 148 13.48 -7.54 3.61
CA TRP A 148 14.04 -6.78 2.49
C TRP A 148 13.97 -7.63 1.21
N ASP A 149 12.81 -7.65 0.57
CA ASP A 149 12.64 -8.30 -0.73
C ASP A 149 13.05 -7.33 -1.85
N SER A 150 14.34 -7.35 -2.19
CA SER A 150 14.90 -6.54 -3.28
C SER A 150 14.27 -6.84 -4.65
N GLN A 151 13.61 -8.00 -4.82
CA GLN A 151 12.96 -8.36 -6.09
C GLN A 151 11.57 -7.71 -6.22
N LYS A 152 10.89 -7.41 -5.12
CA LYS A 152 9.56 -6.78 -5.15
C LYS A 152 9.60 -5.26 -5.29
N HIS A 153 10.76 -4.61 -5.14
CA HIS A 153 10.83 -3.16 -5.01
C HIS A 153 11.95 -2.55 -5.85
N HIS A 154 11.71 -2.46 -7.15
CA HIS A 154 12.61 -1.87 -8.14
C HIS A 154 12.73 -0.33 -8.07
N LYS A 155 11.94 0.36 -7.22
CA LYS A 155 11.88 1.84 -7.16
C LYS A 155 13.01 2.48 -6.33
N TYR A 156 13.48 1.82 -5.28
CA TYR A 156 14.48 2.39 -4.36
C TYR A 156 15.51 1.34 -3.95
N THR A 157 16.80 1.62 -4.20
CA THR A 157 17.90 0.83 -3.62
C THR A 157 18.17 1.27 -2.18
N ARG A 158 18.84 0.43 -1.40
CA ARG A 158 19.23 0.76 -0.02
C ARG A 158 20.10 2.02 0.03
N GLU A 159 21.07 2.13 -0.87
CA GLU A 159 21.97 3.28 -0.97
C GLU A 159 21.20 4.58 -1.26
N SER A 160 20.14 4.50 -2.08
CA SER A 160 19.27 5.63 -2.38
C SER A 160 18.46 6.08 -1.16
N ILE A 161 17.97 5.14 -0.37
CA ILE A 161 17.26 5.42 0.89
C ILE A 161 18.23 6.07 1.89
N ASP A 162 19.41 5.47 2.10
CA ASP A 162 20.43 5.99 3.02
C ASP A 162 20.88 7.41 2.61
N ALA A 163 21.10 7.65 1.32
CA ALA A 163 21.43 8.98 0.80
C ALA A 163 20.31 9.99 1.05
N SER A 164 19.05 9.56 0.96
CA SER A 164 17.90 10.42 1.24
C SER A 164 17.78 10.71 2.74
N LEU A 165 17.96 9.71 3.61
CA LEU A 165 17.96 9.88 5.06
C LEU A 165 19.06 10.86 5.53
N ARG A 166 20.27 10.77 4.95
CA ARG A 166 21.36 11.74 5.23
C ARG A 166 21.05 13.16 4.76
N SER A 167 20.22 13.30 3.73
CA SER A 167 19.85 14.59 3.15
C SER A 167 18.60 15.21 3.82
N LEU A 168 17.87 14.42 4.60
CA LEU A 168 16.61 14.83 5.22
C LEU A 168 16.74 16.04 6.17
N PRO A 169 17.80 16.17 7.01
CA PRO A 169 17.97 17.35 7.85
C PRO A 169 18.09 18.65 7.05
N GLU A 170 18.71 18.61 5.87
CA GLU A 170 18.83 19.79 5.00
C GLU A 170 17.48 20.19 4.41
N VAL A 171 16.68 19.21 3.96
CA VAL A 171 15.31 19.46 3.47
C VAL A 171 14.47 20.10 4.58
N ARG A 172 14.52 19.55 5.80
CA ARG A 172 13.82 20.11 6.96
C ARG A 172 14.25 21.55 7.23
N ARG A 173 15.55 21.81 7.28
CA ARG A 173 16.10 23.16 7.49
C ARG A 173 15.56 24.17 6.46
N ARG A 174 15.43 23.77 5.19
CA ARG A 174 14.88 24.64 4.13
C ARG A 174 13.39 24.91 4.31
N LEU A 175 12.61 23.90 4.69
CA LEU A 175 11.18 24.07 5.01
C LEU A 175 10.99 25.00 6.22
N ASP A 176 11.77 24.80 7.28
CA ASP A 176 11.74 25.64 8.49
C ASP A 176 12.15 27.10 8.18
N ALA A 177 13.01 27.30 7.18
CA ALA A 177 13.39 28.61 6.66
C ALA A 177 12.35 29.23 5.69
N GLY A 178 11.20 28.57 5.46
CA GLY A 178 10.11 29.08 4.63
C GLY A 178 10.15 28.67 3.16
N SER A 179 11.01 27.72 2.76
CA SER A 179 10.97 27.16 1.41
C SER A 179 9.63 26.45 1.17
N THR A 180 9.02 26.68 0.03
CA THR A 180 7.77 26.02 -0.37
C THR A 180 8.05 24.65 -1.00
N PRO A 181 7.03 23.75 -1.06
CA PRO A 181 7.12 22.52 -1.83
C PRO A 181 7.60 22.71 -3.27
N ASP A 182 7.16 23.79 -3.94
CA ASP A 182 7.53 24.06 -5.33
C ASP A 182 8.98 24.51 -5.45
N ASP A 183 9.50 25.29 -4.48
CA ASP A 183 10.92 25.66 -4.44
C ASP A 183 11.83 24.43 -4.41
N LEU A 184 11.49 23.44 -3.57
CA LEU A 184 12.24 22.19 -3.45
C LEU A 184 12.08 21.28 -4.66
N ARG A 185 10.89 21.21 -5.26
CA ARG A 185 10.65 20.41 -6.48
C ARG A 185 11.40 20.97 -7.69
N ARG A 186 11.57 22.29 -7.81
CA ARG A 186 12.38 22.89 -8.89
C ARG A 186 13.82 22.40 -8.89
N LEU A 187 14.36 21.95 -7.75
CA LEU A 187 15.71 21.41 -7.65
C LEU A 187 15.91 20.11 -8.45
N HIS A 188 14.84 19.42 -8.89
CA HIS A 188 14.95 18.29 -9.82
C HIS A 188 15.64 18.67 -11.13
N ALA A 189 15.46 19.92 -11.59
CA ALA A 189 16.07 20.43 -12.81
C ALA A 189 17.49 20.97 -12.62
N SER A 190 18.03 20.96 -11.39
CA SER A 190 19.37 21.49 -11.11
C SER A 190 20.46 20.67 -11.80
N ALA A 191 21.52 21.35 -12.24
CA ALA A 191 22.75 20.71 -12.71
C ALA A 191 23.52 20.05 -11.55
N ASP A 192 23.38 20.54 -10.32
CA ASP A 192 24.03 19.96 -9.14
C ASP A 192 23.33 18.66 -8.69
N PRO A 193 24.03 17.51 -8.69
CA PRO A 193 23.49 16.25 -8.18
C PRO A 193 22.99 16.31 -6.74
N ARG A 194 23.60 17.16 -5.89
CA ARG A 194 23.20 17.32 -4.49
C ARG A 194 21.83 17.99 -4.37
N GLU A 195 21.58 19.03 -5.17
CA GLU A 195 20.27 19.68 -5.20
C GLU A 195 19.18 18.74 -5.72
N ARG A 196 19.47 17.97 -6.78
CA ARG A 196 18.53 16.92 -7.23
C ARG A 196 18.26 15.88 -6.14
N GLN A 197 19.25 15.57 -5.31
CA GLN A 197 19.07 14.67 -4.17
C GLN A 197 18.14 15.27 -3.10
N LEU A 198 18.22 16.58 -2.84
CA LEU A 198 17.29 17.27 -1.94
C LEU A 198 15.85 17.20 -2.47
N ALA A 199 15.65 17.39 -3.78
CA ALA A 199 14.33 17.26 -4.41
C ALA A 199 13.72 15.86 -4.23
N ARG A 200 14.50 14.81 -4.53
CA ARG A 200 14.09 13.40 -4.34
C ARG A 200 13.79 13.08 -2.88
N THR A 201 14.60 13.62 -1.97
CA THR A 201 14.41 13.47 -0.52
C THR A 201 13.11 14.14 -0.09
N PHE A 202 12.84 15.36 -0.54
CA PHE A 202 11.58 16.05 -0.29
C PHE A 202 10.38 15.21 -0.76
N ASP A 203 10.38 14.73 -2.01
CA ASP A 203 9.26 13.94 -2.52
C ASP A 203 9.03 12.64 -1.74
N SER A 204 10.12 12.01 -1.26
CA SER A 204 10.07 10.73 -0.53
C SER A 204 9.54 10.83 0.89
N TYR A 205 9.57 12.02 1.50
CA TYR A 205 9.33 12.22 2.93
C TYR A 205 8.27 13.27 3.26
N TYR A 206 8.09 14.28 2.40
CA TYR A 206 7.11 15.36 2.56
C TYR A 206 6.17 15.53 1.35
N GLY A 207 6.49 14.88 0.23
CA GLY A 207 5.76 15.04 -1.03
C GLY A 207 4.90 13.83 -1.39
N GLN A 208 4.78 13.58 -2.70
CA GLN A 208 3.89 12.59 -3.29
C GLN A 208 4.19 11.14 -2.86
N ASP A 209 5.43 10.85 -2.50
CA ASP A 209 5.90 9.52 -2.11
C ASP A 209 6.12 9.41 -0.59
N ALA A 210 5.60 10.36 0.19
CA ALA A 210 5.80 10.40 1.63
C ALA A 210 5.26 9.14 2.33
N ILE A 211 5.94 8.77 3.42
CA ILE A 211 5.55 7.64 4.27
C ILE A 211 4.15 7.91 4.82
N THR A 212 3.21 6.97 4.70
CA THR A 212 1.85 7.13 5.18
C THR A 212 1.52 6.05 6.21
N ILE A 213 1.02 6.48 7.36
CA ILE A 213 0.55 5.62 8.44
C ILE A 213 -0.93 5.88 8.75
N GLU A 214 -1.65 4.83 9.06
CA GLU A 214 -3.00 4.88 9.62
C GLU A 214 -2.92 4.62 11.12
N ARG A 215 -3.66 5.38 11.91
CA ARG A 215 -3.85 5.16 13.34
C ARG A 215 -5.33 4.96 13.63
N ASP A 216 -5.70 3.78 14.12
CA ASP A 216 -7.10 3.50 14.46
C ASP A 216 -7.53 4.21 15.75
N ALA A 217 -8.83 4.14 16.08
CA ALA A 217 -9.38 4.80 17.26
C ALA A 217 -8.83 4.22 18.59
N GLN A 218 -8.18 3.06 18.55
CA GLN A 218 -7.50 2.42 19.68
C GLN A 218 -6.00 2.77 19.74
N GLY A 219 -5.51 3.58 18.81
CA GLY A 219 -4.10 4.00 18.72
C GLY A 219 -3.17 3.01 18.04
N ARG A 220 -3.69 1.90 17.48
CA ARG A 220 -2.87 0.94 16.73
C ARG A 220 -2.48 1.56 15.39
N THR A 221 -1.20 1.43 15.05
CA THR A 221 -0.63 2.03 13.86
C THR A 221 -0.39 0.99 12.78
N ARG A 222 -0.83 1.28 11.56
CA ARG A 222 -0.58 0.47 10.36
C ARG A 222 0.18 1.27 9.33
N VAL A 223 1.20 0.67 8.74
CA VAL A 223 1.97 1.30 7.65
C VAL A 223 1.30 1.03 6.32
N LEU A 224 0.89 2.08 5.60
CA LEU A 224 0.34 1.95 4.26
C LEU A 224 1.44 1.84 3.21
N ASN A 225 2.47 2.69 3.31
CA ASN A 225 3.60 2.70 2.38
C ASN A 225 4.92 3.02 3.12
N GLY A 226 6.06 2.92 2.42
CA GLY A 226 7.34 3.40 2.97
C GLY A 226 8.02 2.49 4.01
N ARG A 227 7.58 1.24 4.16
CA ARG A 227 8.16 0.23 5.08
C ARG A 227 9.69 0.16 5.04
N HIS A 228 10.29 0.14 3.85
CA HIS A 228 11.76 0.08 3.68
C HIS A 228 12.47 1.32 4.20
N ARG A 229 11.85 2.51 4.08
CA ARG A 229 12.41 3.75 4.62
C ARG A 229 12.37 3.74 6.15
N LEU A 230 11.33 3.18 6.75
CA LEU A 230 11.24 2.97 8.20
C LEU A 230 12.30 1.97 8.69
N ASP A 231 12.46 0.85 7.98
CA ASP A 231 13.46 -0.17 8.31
C ASP A 231 14.89 0.38 8.19
N SER A 232 15.22 1.06 7.10
CA SER A 232 16.52 1.74 6.95
C SER A 232 16.74 2.81 8.01
N ALA A 233 15.73 3.60 8.36
CA ALA A 233 15.86 4.63 9.38
C ALA A 233 16.16 4.04 10.76
N ASP A 234 15.47 2.96 11.13
CA ASP A 234 15.74 2.24 12.37
C ASP A 234 17.17 1.65 12.41
N GLN A 235 17.61 1.01 11.32
CA GLN A 235 18.97 0.49 11.20
C GLN A 235 20.04 1.59 11.28
N MET A 236 19.69 2.82 10.90
CA MET A 236 20.56 4.00 11.01
C MET A 236 20.46 4.71 12.37
N GLY A 237 19.62 4.25 13.29
CA GLY A 237 19.39 4.89 14.58
C GLY A 237 18.68 6.24 14.48
N ILE A 238 17.83 6.43 13.46
CA ILE A 238 17.01 7.62 13.30
C ILE A 238 15.71 7.43 14.09
N ASP A 239 15.52 8.26 15.12
CA ASP A 239 14.41 8.12 16.06
C ASP A 239 13.05 8.55 15.49
N ASP A 240 13.04 9.56 14.63
CA ASP A 240 11.81 10.15 14.07
C ASP A 240 11.93 10.43 12.57
N LEU A 241 10.80 10.27 11.87
CA LEU A 241 10.69 10.59 10.45
C LEU A 241 9.39 11.35 10.17
N PRO A 242 9.39 12.22 9.16
CA PRO A 242 8.15 12.81 8.64
C PRO A 242 7.30 11.72 7.98
N MET A 243 6.03 11.66 8.37
CA MET A 243 5.03 10.73 7.85
C MET A 243 3.69 11.44 7.71
N HIS A 244 2.95 11.16 6.65
CA HIS A 244 1.53 11.47 6.58
C HIS A 244 0.76 10.57 7.54
N VAL A 245 0.02 11.21 8.45
CA VAL A 245 -0.78 10.49 9.45
C VAL A 245 -2.26 10.60 9.06
N VAL A 246 -2.92 9.46 8.98
CA VAL A 246 -4.38 9.35 8.83
C VAL A 246 -4.92 8.75 10.12
N GLU A 247 -5.76 9.49 10.84
CA GLU A 247 -6.30 9.05 12.13
C GLU A 247 -7.79 8.70 11.99
N GLN A 248 -8.19 7.58 12.57
CA GLN A 248 -9.59 7.25 12.75
C GLN A 248 -10.12 8.02 13.96
N VAL A 249 -11.07 8.93 13.72
CA VAL A 249 -11.71 9.74 14.76
C VAL A 249 -13.18 9.39 14.85
N ARG A 250 -13.75 9.48 16.05
CA ARG A 250 -15.18 9.32 16.24
C ARG A 250 -15.89 10.52 15.62
N ARG A 251 -16.86 10.29 14.76
CA ARG A 251 -17.74 11.36 14.24
C ARG A 251 -18.45 11.99 15.43
N GLU A 252 -18.20 13.27 15.65
CA GLU A 252 -19.00 14.03 16.60
C GLU A 252 -20.44 14.02 16.09
N SER A 253 -21.29 13.27 16.80
CA SER A 253 -22.73 13.28 16.52
C SER A 253 -23.19 14.68 16.89
N GLY A 254 -23.38 15.53 15.87
CA GLY A 254 -23.66 16.95 16.05
C GLY A 254 -24.69 17.16 17.16
N ARG A 255 -24.25 17.78 18.26
CA ARG A 255 -25.15 18.48 19.17
C ARG A 255 -25.75 19.61 18.35
N SER A 256 -26.88 19.30 17.73
CA SER A 256 -27.77 20.26 17.06
C SER A 256 -28.80 20.72 18.08
#